data_AF-A0A9J6BIS2-F1
#
_entry.id   AF-A0A9J6BIS2-F1
#
_cell.length_a   1.000
_cell.length_b   1.000
_cell.length_c   1.000
_cell.angle_alpha   90.00
_cell.angle_beta   90.00
_cell.angle_gamma   90.00
#
_symmetry.space_group_name_H-M   'P 1'
#
loop_
_entity.id
_entity.type
_entity.pdbx_description
1 polymer ?
#
loop_
_entity_poly.entity_id
_entity_poly.type
_entity_poly.pdbx_seq_one_letter_code
_entity_poly.pdbx_strand_id
1 'polypeptide(L)'
;MEKFYLNNDDYEENVESIVAANREYEDKPFPSVVDRYFTRYHYKRSSSNGDNEDHLVLFHSNKVCMIMLDKNHIAFTKGIVDINFDVGNCDRSQNQVKGKHKKGGMNMQHNTCIAIIKCADDSQYKIVSCVQGRLVEVNDRLKTNLSKLNEEGNGYVAVVLLKPDNYQKSINILIDDAAYNNIKS
;
A
#
# COMPACT_ATOMS: atom_id res chain seq x y z
N MET A 1 -46.17 19.44 27.63
CA MET A 1 -44.99 19.08 26.82
C MET A 1 -45.51 18.17 25.73
N GLU A 2 -45.80 18.75 24.56
CA GLU A 2 -46.41 18.08 23.41
C GLU A 2 -45.43 17.08 22.82
N LYS A 3 -45.85 15.82 22.70
CA LYS A 3 -45.08 14.80 22.00
C LYS A 3 -45.34 14.95 20.51
N PHE A 4 -44.35 15.44 19.78
CA PHE A 4 -44.32 15.37 18.32
C PHE A 4 -44.16 13.90 17.90
N TYR A 5 -45.27 13.25 17.57
CA TYR A 5 -45.24 12.02 16.79
C TYR A 5 -45.30 12.43 15.32
N LEU A 6 -44.29 12.04 14.54
CA LEU A 6 -44.32 12.15 13.07
C LEU A 6 -45.49 11.30 12.56
N ASN A 7 -46.28 11.83 11.62
CA ASN A 7 -47.38 11.09 11.02
C ASN A 7 -46.79 10.05 10.05
N ASN A 8 -47.38 8.87 9.98
CA ASN A 8 -46.94 7.82 9.04
C ASN A 8 -47.08 8.21 7.55
N ASP A 9 -47.72 9.35 7.27
CA ASP A 9 -47.87 9.91 5.93
C ASP A 9 -46.65 10.77 5.50
N ASP A 10 -45.67 10.99 6.38
CA ASP A 10 -44.41 11.69 6.05
C ASP A 10 -43.39 10.83 5.27
N TYR A 11 -43.75 9.57 4.96
CA TYR A 11 -42.94 8.66 4.15
C TYR A 11 -43.51 8.56 2.73
N GLU A 12 -43.24 9.57 1.89
CA GLU A 12 -43.47 9.51 0.43
C GLU A 12 -42.35 8.74 -0.33
N GLU A 13 -41.59 7.87 0.33
CA GLU A 13 -40.67 6.98 -0.40
C GLU A 13 -41.36 5.64 -0.70
N ASN A 14 -41.68 5.43 -1.98
CA ASN A 14 -42.28 4.19 -2.48
C ASN A 14 -41.38 3.00 -2.10
N VAL A 15 -41.94 2.00 -1.40
CA VAL A 15 -41.25 0.77 -1.00
C VAL A 15 -40.57 0.10 -2.21
N GLU A 16 -41.15 0.20 -3.41
CA GLU A 16 -40.57 -0.33 -4.65
C GLU A 16 -39.28 0.40 -5.05
N SER A 17 -39.16 1.71 -4.84
CA SER A 17 -37.92 2.45 -5.16
C SER A 17 -36.81 2.11 -4.18
N ILE A 18 -37.14 1.91 -2.89
CA ILE A 18 -36.19 1.45 -1.88
C ILE A 18 -35.71 0.03 -2.19
N VAL A 19 -36.63 -0.88 -2.55
CA VAL A 19 -36.29 -2.26 -2.90
C VAL A 19 -35.47 -2.34 -4.20
N ALA A 20 -35.78 -1.50 -5.20
CA ALA A 20 -35.00 -1.41 -6.44
C ALA A 20 -33.58 -0.88 -6.19
N ALA A 21 -33.45 0.18 -5.38
CA ALA A 21 -32.14 0.70 -4.98
C ALA A 21 -31.33 -0.35 -4.20
N ASN A 22 -31.97 -1.09 -3.29
CA ASN A 22 -31.31 -2.14 -2.51
C ASN A 22 -30.86 -3.33 -3.38
N ARG A 23 -31.63 -3.73 -4.40
CA ARG A 23 -31.19 -4.76 -5.36
C ARG A 23 -29.94 -4.34 -6.12
N GLU A 24 -29.82 -3.07 -6.48
CA GLU A 24 -28.61 -2.54 -7.14
C GLU A 24 -27.38 -2.56 -6.21
N TYR A 25 -27.59 -2.56 -4.89
CA TYR A 25 -26.54 -2.73 -3.87
C TYR A 25 -26.20 -4.20 -3.58
N GLU A 26 -27.16 -5.13 -3.70
CA GLU A 26 -26.91 -6.57 -3.49
C GLU A 26 -26.00 -7.19 -4.55
N ASP A 27 -26.02 -6.69 -5.79
CA ASP A 27 -25.24 -7.23 -6.91
C ASP A 27 -23.81 -6.68 -7.04
N LYS A 28 -23.43 -5.66 -6.25
CA LYS A 28 -22.06 -5.11 -6.29
C LYS A 28 -21.17 -5.86 -5.28
N PRO A 29 -20.02 -6.42 -5.72
CA PRO A 29 -19.11 -7.11 -4.80
C PRO A 29 -18.64 -6.13 -3.72
N PHE A 30 -18.70 -6.55 -2.47
CA PHE A 30 -18.25 -5.73 -1.35
C PHE A 30 -16.78 -5.35 -1.53
N PRO A 31 -16.41 -4.07 -1.35
CA PRO A 31 -15.04 -3.62 -1.51
C PRO A 31 -14.13 -4.29 -0.48
N SER A 32 -12.90 -4.61 -0.89
CA SER A 32 -11.92 -5.24 -0.01
C SER A 32 -11.50 -4.32 1.15
N VAL A 33 -10.77 -4.84 2.13
CA VAL A 33 -10.16 -4.00 3.17
C VAL A 33 -9.22 -2.96 2.55
N VAL A 34 -8.48 -3.33 1.49
CA VAL A 34 -7.58 -2.38 0.82
C VAL A 34 -8.39 -1.25 0.18
N ASP A 35 -9.43 -1.59 -0.58
CA ASP A 35 -10.28 -0.61 -1.28
C ASP A 35 -10.96 0.37 -0.34
N ARG A 36 -11.36 -0.09 0.85
CA ARG A 36 -12.06 0.74 1.84
C ARG A 36 -11.15 1.71 2.59
N TYR A 37 -9.89 1.33 2.83
CA TYR A 37 -9.04 2.04 3.79
C TYR A 37 -7.78 2.68 3.19
N PHE A 38 -7.45 2.35 1.94
CA PHE A 38 -6.21 2.81 1.32
C PHE A 38 -6.46 3.45 -0.05
N THR A 39 -5.75 4.54 -0.29
CA THR A 39 -5.59 5.13 -1.62
C THR A 39 -4.34 4.54 -2.27
N ARG A 40 -4.44 4.13 -3.53
CA ARG A 40 -3.32 3.59 -4.30
C ARG A 40 -2.51 4.72 -4.93
N TYR A 41 -1.20 4.67 -4.70
CA TYR A 41 -0.21 5.51 -5.33
C TYR A 41 0.93 4.65 -5.88
N HIS A 42 1.62 5.15 -6.89
CA HIS A 42 2.72 4.47 -7.54
C HIS A 42 4.00 5.30 -7.45
N TYR A 43 5.10 4.62 -7.13
CA TYR A 43 6.43 5.22 -7.16
C TYR A 43 7.20 4.67 -8.35
N LYS A 44 7.47 5.53 -9.33
CA LYS A 44 8.21 5.14 -10.53
C LYS A 44 9.70 5.03 -10.25
N ARG A 45 10.29 3.90 -10.67
CA ARG A 45 11.72 3.65 -10.62
C ARG A 45 12.27 3.78 -12.04
N SER A 46 13.35 4.55 -12.17
CA SER A 46 14.07 4.63 -13.42
C SER A 46 14.91 3.36 -13.57
N SER A 47 14.61 2.56 -14.59
CA SER A 47 15.44 1.44 -15.02
C SER A 47 16.20 1.79 -16.30
N SER A 48 17.47 1.40 -16.39
CA SER A 48 18.32 1.67 -17.55
C SER A 48 17.93 0.87 -18.80
N ASN A 49 17.25 -0.25 -18.64
CA ASN A 49 16.83 -1.14 -19.75
C ASN A 49 15.34 -1.05 -20.06
N GLY A 50 14.60 -0.13 -19.41
CA GLY A 50 13.15 0.02 -19.58
C GLY A 50 12.30 -0.97 -18.77
N ASP A 51 12.91 -1.85 -17.96
CA ASP A 51 12.16 -2.76 -17.10
C ASP A 51 11.34 -2.01 -16.05
N ASN A 52 10.17 -2.56 -15.73
CA ASN A 52 9.32 -2.04 -14.68
C ASN A 52 9.86 -2.43 -13.30
N GLU A 53 10.51 -1.49 -12.60
CA GLU A 53 10.92 -1.62 -11.20
C GLU A 53 9.99 -0.87 -10.23
N ASP A 54 8.79 -0.49 -10.68
CA ASP A 54 7.91 0.41 -9.93
C ASP A 54 7.33 -0.24 -8.67
N HIS A 55 6.91 0.60 -7.73
CA HIS A 55 6.34 0.18 -6.46
C HIS A 55 4.92 0.68 -6.31
N LEU A 56 4.09 -0.13 -5.65
CA LEU A 56 2.77 0.26 -5.16
C LEU A 56 2.87 0.75 -3.72
N VAL A 57 2.27 1.90 -3.44
CA VAL A 57 2.17 2.51 -2.12
C VAL A 57 0.70 2.59 -1.74
N LEU A 58 0.26 1.75 -0.80
CA LEU A 58 -1.08 1.84 -0.23
C LEU A 58 -1.05 2.88 0.90
N PHE A 59 -1.79 3.97 0.71
CA PHE A 59 -1.78 5.12 1.60
C PHE A 59 -3.07 5.21 2.42
N HIS A 60 -2.98 5.06 3.74
CA HIS A 60 -4.12 5.26 4.64
C HIS A 60 -4.24 6.73 5.07
N SER A 61 -5.47 7.18 5.37
CA SER A 61 -5.77 8.52 5.89
C SER A 61 -4.99 8.92 7.17
N ASN A 62 -4.52 7.94 7.95
CA ASN A 62 -3.77 8.13 9.20
C ASN A 62 -2.25 8.22 8.96
N LYS A 63 -1.84 8.35 7.68
CA LYS A 63 -0.45 8.49 7.22
C LYS A 63 0.39 7.21 7.36
N VAL A 64 -0.25 6.07 7.58
CA VAL A 64 0.36 4.75 7.41
C VAL A 64 0.44 4.43 5.92
N CYS A 65 1.63 4.05 5.47
CA CYS A 65 1.88 3.58 4.12
C CYS A 65 2.36 2.13 4.14
N MET A 66 1.78 1.31 3.29
CA MET A 66 2.28 -0.03 3.00
C MET A 66 3.04 0.02 1.68
N ILE A 67 4.30 -0.42 1.71
CA ILE A 67 5.19 -0.44 0.56
C ILE A 67 5.14 -1.82 -0.06
N MET A 68 4.86 -1.89 -1.35
CA MET A 68 4.68 -3.13 -2.12
C MET A 68 5.36 -3.01 -3.48
N LEU A 69 5.57 -4.13 -4.17
CA LEU A 69 5.95 -4.11 -5.59
C LEU A 69 4.73 -3.78 -6.44
N ASP A 70 4.94 -3.11 -7.57
CA ASP A 70 3.90 -3.06 -8.61
C ASP A 70 3.60 -4.47 -9.12
N LYS A 71 2.33 -4.77 -9.43
CA LYS A 71 1.90 -6.10 -9.92
C LYS A 71 2.61 -6.54 -11.19
N ASN A 72 3.13 -5.59 -11.98
CA ASN A 72 3.87 -5.86 -13.21
C ASN A 72 5.38 -5.69 -13.04
N HIS A 73 5.90 -5.72 -11.82
CA HIS A 73 7.33 -5.57 -11.56
C HIS A 73 8.13 -6.72 -12.19
N ILE A 74 9.24 -6.42 -12.87
CA ILE A 74 10.04 -7.37 -13.67
C ILE A 74 10.50 -8.61 -12.87
N ALA A 75 10.77 -8.42 -11.57
CA ALA A 75 11.18 -9.50 -10.67
C ALA A 75 10.20 -10.68 -10.65
N PHE A 76 8.89 -10.43 -10.81
CA PHE A 76 7.89 -11.51 -10.87
C PHE A 76 8.09 -12.39 -12.11
N THR A 77 8.31 -11.78 -13.27
CA THR A 77 8.59 -12.51 -14.53
C THR A 77 9.88 -13.31 -14.46
N LYS A 78 10.89 -12.79 -13.76
CA LYS A 78 12.20 -13.46 -13.58
C LYS A 78 12.20 -14.55 -12.51
N GLY A 79 11.11 -14.69 -11.77
CA GLY A 79 10.97 -15.65 -10.68
C GLY A 79 11.76 -15.22 -9.44
N ILE A 80 11.06 -14.78 -8.40
CA ILE A 80 11.66 -14.37 -7.13
C ILE A 80 12.03 -15.60 -6.32
N VAL A 81 13.30 -15.70 -5.88
CA VAL A 81 13.82 -16.84 -5.11
C VAL A 81 14.24 -16.50 -3.69
N ASP A 82 14.51 -15.23 -3.40
CA ASP A 82 14.86 -14.78 -2.05
C ASP A 82 14.52 -13.30 -1.82
N ILE A 83 14.34 -12.92 -0.55
CA ILE A 83 14.21 -11.54 -0.09
C ILE A 83 15.04 -11.32 1.17
N ASN A 84 15.98 -10.38 1.09
CA ASN A 84 16.88 -10.05 2.18
C ASN A 84 16.56 -8.66 2.76
N PHE A 85 16.35 -8.60 4.08
CA PHE A 85 16.12 -7.36 4.84
C PHE A 85 17.38 -6.83 5.55
N ASP A 86 18.50 -7.54 5.49
CA ASP A 86 19.80 -7.01 5.90
C ASP A 86 20.41 -6.22 4.76
N VAL A 87 20.33 -4.90 4.88
CA VAL A 87 20.80 -3.96 3.86
C VAL A 87 21.84 -3.02 4.46
N GLY A 88 23.09 -3.18 4.03
CA GLY A 88 24.20 -2.38 4.53
C GLY A 88 24.52 -2.66 6.00
N ASN A 89 24.58 -3.93 6.39
CA ASN A 89 24.87 -4.41 7.75
C ASN A 89 23.89 -3.87 8.81
N CYS A 90 22.62 -3.80 8.43
CA CYS A 90 21.56 -3.41 9.34
C CYS A 90 20.29 -4.15 8.91
N ASP A 91 19.88 -5.10 9.73
CA ASP A 91 18.69 -5.89 9.47
C ASP A 91 17.42 -5.10 9.83
N ARG A 92 16.61 -4.79 8.81
CA ARG A 92 15.36 -4.04 8.97
C ARG A 92 14.31 -4.83 9.75
N SER A 93 14.42 -6.15 9.82
CA SER A 93 13.56 -7.00 10.65
C SER A 93 13.82 -6.83 12.14
N GLN A 94 15.02 -6.38 12.52
CA GLN A 94 15.37 -6.11 13.91
C GLN A 94 14.98 -4.70 14.37
N ASN A 95 14.30 -3.91 13.52
CA ASN A 95 13.84 -2.56 13.83
C ASN A 95 12.75 -2.58 14.92
N GLN A 96 13.11 -2.25 16.15
CA GLN A 96 12.18 -2.20 17.27
C GLN A 96 11.55 -0.81 17.44
N VAL A 97 10.25 -0.72 17.19
CA VAL A 97 9.47 0.52 17.35
C VAL A 97 8.57 0.42 18.58
N LYS A 98 8.72 1.33 19.55
CA LYS A 98 7.97 1.30 20.82
C LYS A 98 7.21 2.60 21.10
N GLY A 99 6.04 2.45 21.74
CA GLY A 99 5.23 3.55 22.27
C GLY A 99 4.54 4.43 21.22
N LYS A 100 3.66 5.33 21.69
CA LYS A 100 2.87 6.27 20.86
C LYS A 100 3.74 7.10 19.90
N HIS A 101 4.91 7.52 20.37
CA HIS A 101 5.85 8.33 19.59
C HIS A 101 6.75 7.49 18.66
N LYS A 102 6.50 6.19 18.53
CA LYS A 102 7.25 5.26 17.67
C LYS A 102 8.76 5.34 17.90
N LYS A 103 9.19 5.42 19.16
CA LYS A 103 10.61 5.59 19.55
C LYS A 103 11.40 4.35 19.11
N GLY A 104 12.61 4.56 18.58
CA GLY A 104 13.48 3.48 18.09
C GLY A 104 13.31 3.13 16.62
N GLY A 105 12.24 3.59 15.95
CA GLY A 105 12.06 3.31 14.52
C GLY A 105 13.01 4.10 13.62
N MET A 106 13.60 3.39 12.65
CA MET A 106 14.50 3.92 11.65
C MET A 106 13.84 5.05 10.84
N ASN A 107 14.52 6.20 10.72
CA ASN A 107 14.10 7.25 9.79
C ASN A 107 14.49 6.84 8.37
N MET A 108 13.53 6.89 7.46
CA MET A 108 13.71 6.53 6.06
C MET A 108 13.60 7.78 5.19
N GLN A 109 14.47 7.88 4.19
CA GLN A 109 14.28 8.75 3.02
C GLN A 109 13.50 7.97 1.95
N HIS A 110 12.90 8.67 1.00
CA HIS A 110 12.09 8.04 -0.05
C HIS A 110 12.86 6.95 -0.85
N ASN A 111 14.17 7.13 -1.04
CA ASN A 111 15.03 6.18 -1.75
C ASN A 111 15.78 5.20 -0.82
N THR A 112 15.53 5.21 0.48
CA THR A 112 16.20 4.29 1.40
C THR A 112 15.79 2.85 1.08
N CYS A 113 16.79 2.00 0.85
CA CYS A 113 16.61 0.58 0.55
C CYS A 113 16.15 -0.18 1.82
N ILE A 114 15.00 -0.84 1.70
CA ILE A 114 14.36 -1.66 2.73
C ILE A 114 14.81 -3.11 2.61
N ALA A 115 14.73 -3.64 1.40
CA ALA A 115 15.00 -5.04 1.11
C ALA A 115 15.62 -5.20 -0.28
N ILE A 116 16.30 -6.33 -0.49
CA ILE A 116 16.85 -6.74 -1.78
C ILE A 116 16.18 -8.06 -2.16
N ILE A 117 15.55 -8.09 -3.32
CA ILE A 117 15.00 -9.29 -3.93
C ILE A 117 16.08 -9.92 -4.79
N LYS A 118 16.21 -11.25 -4.73
CA LYS A 118 17.00 -12.04 -5.68
C LYS A 118 16.06 -12.86 -6.57
N CYS A 119 16.34 -12.87 -7.86
CA CYS A 119 15.62 -13.66 -8.86
C CYS A 119 16.39 -14.93 -9.26
N ALA A 120 15.72 -15.85 -9.96
CA ALA A 120 16.27 -17.13 -10.41
C ALA A 120 17.43 -16.99 -11.41
N ASP A 121 17.45 -15.88 -12.16
CA ASP A 121 18.54 -15.48 -13.07
C ASP A 121 19.70 -14.75 -12.36
N ASP A 122 19.76 -14.83 -11.02
CA ASP A 122 20.68 -14.11 -10.14
C ASP A 122 20.57 -12.57 -10.16
N SER A 123 19.64 -11.99 -10.93
CA SER A 123 19.41 -10.54 -10.89
C SER A 123 18.84 -10.10 -9.54
N GLN A 124 19.11 -8.85 -9.17
CA GLN A 124 18.72 -8.29 -7.89
C GLN A 124 18.00 -6.96 -8.04
N TYR A 125 16.93 -6.79 -7.26
CA TYR A 125 16.10 -5.59 -7.28
C TYR A 125 15.95 -5.02 -5.87
N LYS A 126 16.13 -3.70 -5.75
CA LYS A 126 16.00 -3.00 -4.47
C LYS A 126 14.56 -2.56 -4.27
N ILE A 127 14.01 -2.90 -3.11
CA ILE A 127 12.75 -2.34 -2.63
C ILE A 127 13.07 -1.11 -1.79
N VAL A 128 12.50 0.04 -2.15
CA VAL A 128 12.78 1.33 -1.49
C VAL A 128 11.56 1.85 -0.73
N SER A 129 11.79 2.76 0.23
CA SER A 129 10.75 3.34 1.10
C SER A 129 9.63 4.05 0.35
N CYS A 130 9.89 4.59 -0.84
CA CYS A 130 8.99 5.41 -1.66
C CYS A 130 8.56 6.75 -1.02
N VAL A 131 8.54 6.83 0.31
CA VAL A 131 8.12 7.97 1.11
C VAL A 131 9.15 8.25 2.22
N GLN A 132 9.18 9.49 2.69
CA GLN A 132 10.04 9.88 3.82
C GLN A 132 9.26 9.75 5.14
N GLY A 133 9.72 8.86 6.02
CA GLY A 133 8.97 8.52 7.23
C GLY A 133 9.76 7.72 8.25
N ARG A 134 9.04 6.99 9.10
CA ARG A 134 9.61 6.06 10.07
C ARG A 134 9.21 4.65 9.71
N LEU A 135 10.18 3.75 9.59
CA LEU A 135 9.93 2.32 9.43
C LEU A 135 9.26 1.80 10.69
N VAL A 136 8.04 1.26 10.55
CA VAL A 136 7.25 0.67 11.62
C VAL A 136 7.57 -0.81 11.73
N GLU A 137 7.51 -1.53 10.60
CA GLU A 137 7.84 -2.95 10.51
C GLU A 137 8.16 -3.34 9.06
N VAL A 138 8.77 -4.52 8.91
CA VAL A 138 8.88 -5.25 7.64
C VAL A 138 8.13 -6.57 7.74
N ASN A 139 7.69 -7.12 6.61
CA ASN A 139 6.96 -8.38 6.59
C ASN A 139 7.91 -9.58 6.54
N ASP A 140 8.41 -9.99 7.71
CA ASP A 140 9.34 -11.12 7.84
C ASP A 140 8.81 -12.45 7.29
N ARG A 141 7.47 -12.58 7.18
CA ARG A 141 6.82 -13.78 6.62
C ARG A 141 7.24 -14.03 5.17
N LEU A 142 7.64 -12.99 4.44
CA LEU A 142 8.10 -13.09 3.05
C LEU A 142 9.37 -13.93 2.91
N LYS A 143 10.24 -14.01 3.94
CA LYS A 143 11.44 -14.86 3.94
C LYS A 143 11.11 -16.34 3.74
N THR A 144 9.93 -16.76 4.18
CA THR A 144 9.45 -18.15 4.08
C THR A 144 8.32 -18.34 3.07
N ASN A 145 7.76 -17.25 2.55
CA ASN A 145 6.57 -17.28 1.70
C ASN A 145 6.58 -16.12 0.70
N LEU A 146 7.41 -16.28 -0.35
CA LEU A 146 7.62 -15.27 -1.38
C LEU A 146 6.40 -15.08 -2.30
N SER A 147 5.52 -16.07 -2.44
CA SER A 147 4.33 -15.95 -3.30
C SER A 147 3.39 -14.84 -2.83
N LYS A 148 3.43 -14.49 -1.54
CA LYS A 148 2.66 -13.37 -0.99
C LYS A 148 3.04 -12.01 -1.56
N LEU A 149 4.24 -11.83 -2.14
CA LEU A 149 4.64 -10.54 -2.71
C LEU A 149 3.66 -10.01 -3.76
N ASN A 150 2.90 -10.89 -4.42
CA ASN A 150 1.90 -10.53 -5.42
C ASN A 150 0.48 -10.31 -4.85
N GLU A 151 0.29 -10.50 -3.54
CA GLU A 151 -1.01 -10.29 -2.88
C GLU A 151 -1.12 -8.84 -2.40
N GLU A 152 -2.02 -8.05 -2.99
CA GLU A 152 -2.22 -6.67 -2.53
C GLU A 152 -2.68 -6.62 -1.07
N GLY A 153 -2.14 -5.66 -0.29
CA GLY A 153 -2.33 -5.61 1.16
C GLY A 153 -1.42 -6.60 1.89
N ASN A 154 -1.71 -7.91 1.85
CA ASN A 154 -0.99 -8.91 2.65
C ASN A 154 0.48 -9.12 2.23
N GLY A 155 0.80 -8.81 0.97
CA GLY A 155 2.12 -8.89 0.35
C GLY A 155 3.02 -7.70 0.60
N TYR A 156 2.65 -6.79 1.51
CA TYR A 156 3.48 -5.64 1.83
C TYR A 156 4.88 -6.07 2.25
N VAL A 157 5.86 -5.25 1.88
CA VAL A 157 7.26 -5.42 2.25
C VAL A 157 7.53 -4.69 3.55
N ALA A 158 6.99 -3.47 3.68
CA ALA A 158 7.18 -2.63 4.85
C ALA A 158 5.97 -1.76 5.15
N VAL A 159 5.83 -1.40 6.42
CA VAL A 159 4.92 -0.37 6.89
C VAL A 159 5.74 0.85 7.28
N VAL A 160 5.46 2.00 6.67
CA VAL A 160 6.14 3.27 6.92
C VAL A 160 5.11 4.29 7.42
N LEU A 161 5.41 4.94 8.54
CA LEU A 161 4.61 6.04 9.05
C LEU A 161 5.19 7.36 8.55
N LEU A 162 4.45 8.12 7.74
CA LEU A 162 4.89 9.45 7.31
C LEU A 162 4.93 10.42 8.49
N LYS A 163 5.89 11.34 8.43
CA LYS A 163 5.85 12.53 9.29
C LYS A 163 4.87 13.54 8.68
N PRO A 164 4.06 14.25 9.49
CA PRO A 164 3.11 15.25 8.99
C PRO A 164 3.73 16.24 7.99
N ASP A 165 4.92 16.77 8.31
CA ASP A 165 5.64 17.76 7.50
C ASP A 165 6.09 17.23 6.13
N ASN A 166 6.11 15.90 5.96
CA ASN A 166 6.55 15.24 4.73
C ASN A 166 5.38 14.78 3.84
N TYR A 167 4.13 15.02 4.25
CA TYR A 167 2.96 14.58 3.49
C TYR A 167 2.98 15.11 2.05
N GLN A 168 3.05 16.44 1.89
CA GLN A 168 3.02 17.05 0.56
C GLN A 168 4.22 16.63 -0.29
N LYS A 169 5.41 16.56 0.32
CA LYS A 169 6.63 16.12 -0.38
C LYS A 169 6.51 14.68 -0.89
N SER A 170 5.92 13.80 -0.09
CA SER A 170 5.73 12.39 -0.45
C SER A 170 4.69 12.25 -1.55
N ILE A 171 3.56 12.97 -1.47
CA ILE A 171 2.52 12.91 -2.50
C ILE A 171 3.03 13.46 -3.85
N ASN A 172 3.84 14.52 -3.85
CA ASN A 172 4.36 15.14 -5.08
C ASN A 172 5.30 14.24 -5.89
N ILE A 173 5.93 13.22 -5.27
CA ILE A 173 6.81 12.27 -5.96
C ILE A 173 6.11 10.97 -6.33
N LEU A 174 4.84 10.82 -5.95
CA LEU A 174 4.00 9.67 -6.22
C LEU A 174 3.00 10.01 -7.33
N ILE A 175 2.58 8.98 -8.06
CA ILE A 175 1.57 9.08 -9.12
C ILE A 175 0.30 8.43 -8.61
N ASP A 176 -0.85 9.08 -8.73
CA ASP A 176 -2.12 8.44 -8.38
C ASP A 176 -2.44 7.27 -9.34
N ASP A 177 -3.26 6.33 -8.87
CA ASP A 177 -3.55 5.10 -9.59
C ASP A 177 -4.14 5.33 -11.00
N ALA A 178 -5.03 6.32 -11.15
CA ALA A 178 -5.65 6.62 -12.44
C ALA A 178 -4.61 7.17 -13.43
N ALA A 179 -3.80 8.15 -13.01
CA ALA A 179 -2.73 8.70 -13.82
C ALA A 179 -1.67 7.64 -14.18
N TYR A 180 -1.34 6.75 -13.25
CA TYR A 180 -0.37 5.68 -13.49
C TYR A 180 -0.85 4.69 -14.55
N ASN A 181 -2.11 4.28 -14.48
CA ASN A 181 -2.71 3.37 -15.45
C ASN A 181 -2.78 3.98 -16.86
N ASN A 182 -3.05 5.28 -16.97
CA ASN A 182 -3.06 6.01 -18.25
C ASN A 182 -1.68 6.11 -18.91
N ILE A 183 -0.58 5.99 -18.16
CA ILE A 183 0.79 6.00 -18.72
C ILE A 183 1.16 4.63 -19.30
N LYS A 184 0.50 3.55 -18.86
CA LYS A 184 0.81 2.16 -19.28
C LYS A 184 -0.05 1.68 -20.46
N SER A 185 -1.18 2.33 -20.74
CA SER A 185 -2.06 2.09 -21.90
C SER A 185 -1.61 2.87 -23.13
#